data_AF-A0A7C1PQX0-F1
#
_entry.id   AF-A0A7C1PQX0-F1
#
_cell.length_a   1.000
_cell.length_b   1.000
_cell.length_c   1.000
_cell.angle_alpha   90.00
_cell.angle_beta   90.00
_cell.angle_gamma   90.00
#
_symmetry.space_group_name_H-M   'P 1'
#
loop_
_entity.id
_entity.type
_entity.pdbx_description
1 polymer ?
#
loop_
_entity_poly.entity_id
_entity_poly.type
_entity_poly.pdbx_seq_one_letter_code
_entity_poly.pdbx_strand_id
1 'polypeptide(L)'
;MKIGLCHRFCEDCRCRQCLKDHEDFGRELEKRTGNSSVDHLGKFRMWIETQVGYEVETEWGWAHPDTITEEYANAYVRDFLENEK
;
A
#
# COMPACT_ATOMS: atom_id res chain seq x y z
N MET A 1 -9.08 -5.22 11.53
CA MET A 1 -8.16 -4.08 11.75
C MET A 1 -8.54 -3.02 10.72
N LYS A 2 -8.61 -1.73 11.08
CA LYS A 2 -8.80 -0.68 10.07
C LYS A 2 -7.51 -0.57 9.25
N ILE A 3 -7.63 -0.59 7.93
CA ILE A 3 -6.51 -0.33 7.02
C ILE A 3 -6.42 1.17 6.78
N GLY A 4 -5.22 1.71 6.96
CA GLY A 4 -4.88 3.08 6.59
C GLY A 4 -3.81 3.68 7.50
N LEU A 5 -3.15 4.73 7.03
CA LEU A 5 -2.20 5.46 7.85
C LEU A 5 -2.92 6.03 9.08
N CYS A 6 -2.43 5.61 10.25
CA CYS A 6 -2.81 6.20 11.52
C CYS A 6 -2.16 7.58 11.70
N HIS A 7 -1.08 7.83 10.96
CA HIS A 7 -0.36 9.10 10.93
C HIS A 7 -0.42 9.76 9.54
N ARG A 8 -1.55 10.42 9.25
CA ARG A 8 -1.76 11.15 7.98
C ARG A 8 -1.04 12.48 8.01
N PHE A 9 -0.55 12.93 6.84
CA PHE A 9 0.10 14.24 6.66
C PHE A 9 1.37 14.45 7.52
N CYS A 10 2.11 13.37 7.78
CA CYS A 10 3.42 13.47 8.39
C CYS A 10 4.43 13.99 7.37
N GLU A 11 5.11 15.09 7.69
CA GLU A 11 6.20 15.64 6.87
C GLU A 11 7.57 15.05 7.25
N ASP A 12 7.64 14.27 8.34
CA ASP A 12 8.87 13.59 8.76
C ASP A 12 9.03 12.26 8.02
N CYS A 13 9.94 12.27 7.05
CA CYS A 13 10.35 11.11 6.27
C CYS A 13 10.92 9.93 7.06
N ARG A 14 11.36 10.17 8.30
CA ARG A 14 11.91 9.14 9.20
C ARG A 14 10.95 8.78 10.32
N CYS A 15 9.68 9.19 10.21
CA CYS A 15 8.68 8.89 11.20
C CYS A 15 8.50 7.37 11.32
N ARG A 16 8.86 6.83 12.50
CA ARG A 16 8.74 5.40 12.81
C ARG A 16 7.31 4.90 12.71
N GLN A 17 6.32 5.76 12.96
CA GLN A 17 4.92 5.39 12.83
C GLN A 17 4.51 5.25 11.37
N CYS A 18 4.95 6.16 10.48
CA CYS A 18 4.69 6.03 9.04
C CYS A 18 5.33 4.77 8.47
N LEU A 19 6.57 4.48 8.85
CA LEU A 19 7.25 3.22 8.51
C LEU A 19 6.40 2.01 8.91
N LYS A 20 5.99 1.97 10.17
CA LYS A 20 5.18 0.87 10.70
C LYS A 20 3.84 0.75 10.00
N ASP A 21 3.17 1.87 9.73
CA ASP A 21 1.87 1.87 9.04
C ASP A 21 2.01 1.31 7.61
N HIS A 22 3.11 1.59 6.91
CA HIS A 22 3.40 0.98 5.59
C HIS A 22 3.69 -0.52 5.69
N GLU A 23 4.50 -0.95 6.68
CA GLU A 23 4.75 -2.38 6.91
C GLU A 23 3.47 -3.14 7.28
N ASP A 24 2.62 -2.55 8.15
CA ASP A 24 1.36 -3.12 8.56
C ASP A 24 0.37 -3.20 7.37
N PHE A 25 0.40 -2.21 6.47
CA PHE A 25 -0.34 -2.25 5.21
C PHE A 25 0.10 -3.42 4.32
N GLY A 26 1.40 -3.58 4.10
CA GLY A 26 1.95 -4.68 3.29
C GLY A 26 1.56 -6.06 3.85
N ARG A 27 1.70 -6.25 5.17
CA ARG A 27 1.29 -7.49 5.84
C ARG A 27 -0.19 -7.79 5.71
N GLU A 28 -1.02 -6.76 5.70
CA GLU A 28 -2.45 -6.92 5.52
C GLU A 28 -2.81 -7.29 4.08
N LEU A 29 -2.10 -6.73 3.09
CA LEU A 29 -2.21 -7.19 1.70
C LEU A 29 -1.83 -8.67 1.58
N GLU A 30 -0.69 -9.09 2.13
CA GLU A 30 -0.25 -10.51 2.15
C GLU A 30 -1.31 -11.44 2.74
N LYS A 31 -1.93 -11.06 3.87
CA LYS A 31 -3.00 -11.86 4.49
C LYS A 31 -4.23 -11.98 3.59
N ARG A 32 -4.59 -10.90 2.91
CA ARG A 32 -5.81 -10.83 2.09
C ARG A 32 -5.64 -11.54 0.74
N THR A 33 -4.44 -11.48 0.16
CA THR A 33 -4.11 -12.23 -1.06
C THR A 33 -3.77 -13.69 -0.77
N GLY A 34 -3.39 -14.01 0.47
CA GLY A 34 -2.91 -15.33 0.86
C GLY A 34 -1.54 -15.67 0.25
N ASN A 35 -0.79 -14.67 -0.20
CA ASN A 35 0.50 -14.85 -0.87
C ASN A 35 1.59 -13.99 -0.22
N SER A 36 2.43 -14.59 0.62
CA SER A 36 3.57 -13.91 1.24
C SER A 36 4.88 -13.99 0.43
N SER A 37 4.84 -14.56 -0.78
CA SER A 37 6.03 -14.70 -1.65
C SER A 37 6.24 -13.53 -2.60
N VAL A 38 5.31 -12.57 -2.60
CA VAL A 38 5.27 -11.43 -3.50
C VAL A 38 5.50 -10.14 -2.73
N ASP A 39 6.25 -9.22 -3.32
CA ASP A 39 6.34 -7.84 -2.84
C ASP A 39 5.02 -7.09 -3.11
N HIS A 40 4.07 -7.25 -2.18
CA HIS A 40 2.77 -6.60 -2.28
C HIS A 40 2.86 -5.09 -2.19
N LEU A 41 3.85 -4.51 -1.50
CA LEU A 41 4.02 -3.06 -1.43
C LEU A 41 4.47 -2.49 -2.77
N GLY A 42 5.47 -3.10 -3.39
CA GLY A 42 5.93 -2.71 -4.73
C GLY A 42 4.85 -2.90 -5.79
N LYS A 43 4.16 -4.04 -5.80
CA LYS A 43 3.05 -4.29 -6.74
C LYS A 43 1.87 -3.36 -6.51
N PHE A 44 1.51 -3.09 -5.25
CA PHE A 44 0.47 -2.12 -4.93
C PHE A 44 0.82 -0.73 -5.45
N ARG A 45 2.05 -0.27 -5.24
CA ARG A 45 2.53 1.03 -5.75
C ARG A 45 2.35 1.14 -7.27
N MET A 46 2.87 0.16 -8.01
CA MET A 46 2.73 0.15 -9.48
C MET A 46 1.26 0.09 -9.91
N TRP A 47 0.45 -0.70 -9.22
CA TRP A 47 -0.98 -0.82 -9.50
C TRP A 47 -1.70 0.51 -9.26
N ILE A 48 -1.49 1.16 -8.12
CA ILE A 48 -2.22 2.39 -7.77
C ILE A 48 -1.85 3.56 -8.68
N GLU A 49 -0.59 3.66 -9.13
CA GLU A 49 -0.16 4.65 -10.12
C GLU A 49 -1.01 4.60 -11.40
N THR A 50 -1.40 3.40 -11.83
CA THR A 50 -2.31 3.23 -12.98
C THR A 50 -3.74 3.71 -12.72
N GLN A 51 -4.17 3.71 -11.46
CA GLN A 51 -5.52 4.11 -11.06
C GLN A 51 -5.63 5.62 -10.86
N VAL A 52 -4.60 6.24 -10.27
CA VAL A 52 -4.64 7.67 -9.89
C VAL A 52 -4.01 8.61 -10.92
N GLY A 53 -3.20 8.08 -11.84
CA GLY A 53 -2.65 8.86 -12.97
C GLY A 53 -1.53 9.84 -12.58
N TYR A 54 -0.89 9.64 -11.43
CA TYR A 54 0.32 10.35 -11.00
C TYR A 54 1.32 9.39 -10.36
N GLU A 55 2.58 9.80 -10.25
CA GLU A 55 3.62 9.04 -9.57
C GLU A 55 3.35 9.00 -8.06
N VAL A 56 3.11 7.80 -7.53
CA VAL A 56 2.72 7.58 -6.13
C VAL A 56 3.96 7.33 -5.27
N GLU A 57 5.12 7.11 -5.88
CA GLU A 57 6.38 7.01 -5.16
C GLU A 57 6.74 8.34 -4.48
N THR A 58 6.81 8.30 -3.14
CA THR A 58 7.44 9.35 -2.34
C THR A 58 8.93 9.39 -2.62
N GLU A 59 9.61 10.49 -2.30
CA GLU A 59 11.08 10.62 -2.42
C GLU A 59 11.89 9.52 -1.65
N TRP A 60 11.21 8.72 -0.81
CA TRP A 60 11.75 7.61 -0.01
C TRP A 60 11.43 6.22 -0.59
N GLY A 61 10.80 6.14 -1.75
CA GLY A 61 10.48 4.89 -2.45
C GLY A 61 9.16 4.23 -2.02
N TRP A 62 8.34 4.89 -1.19
CA TRP A 62 7.08 4.32 -0.66
C TRP A 62 5.86 4.91 -1.35
N ALA A 63 4.73 4.19 -1.30
CA ALA A 63 3.47 4.72 -1.81
C ALA A 63 3.00 5.95 -1.02
N HIS A 64 2.47 6.96 -1.71
CA HIS A 64 2.04 8.20 -1.11
C HIS A 64 0.90 7.96 -0.10
N PRO A 65 0.93 8.60 1.09
CA PRO A 65 -0.04 8.40 2.17
C PRO A 65 -1.53 8.41 1.84
N ASP A 66 -1.94 9.24 0.88
CA ASP A 66 -3.33 9.34 0.44
C ASP A 66 -3.85 8.09 -0.28
N THR A 67 -2.95 7.24 -0.79
CA THR A 67 -3.27 6.00 -1.46
C THR A 67 -3.38 4.81 -0.51
N ILE A 68 -2.89 4.93 0.72
CA ILE A 68 -2.91 3.86 1.73
C ILE A 68 -4.26 3.89 2.43
N THR A 69 -5.28 3.40 1.71
CA THR A 69 -6.67 3.37 2.17
C THR A 69 -7.24 1.95 2.09
N GLU A 70 -8.28 1.69 2.89
CA GLU A 70 -9.00 0.41 2.84
C GLU A 70 -9.66 0.17 1.48
N GLU A 71 -10.14 1.23 0.82
CA GLU A 71 -10.76 1.14 -0.51
C GLU A 71 -9.76 0.66 -1.56
N TYR A 72 -8.59 1.30 -1.65
CA TYR A 72 -7.56 0.89 -2.60
C TYR A 72 -6.97 -0.47 -2.26
N ALA A 73 -6.80 -0.80 -0.98
CA ALA A 73 -6.39 -2.15 -0.57
C ALA A 73 -7.38 -3.22 -1.03
N ASN A 74 -8.69 -2.99 -0.87
CA ASN A 74 -9.72 -3.93 -1.32
C ASN A 74 -9.71 -4.08 -2.85
N ALA A 75 -9.61 -2.96 -3.57
CA ALA A 75 -9.58 -2.96 -5.03
C ALA A 75 -8.34 -3.69 -5.57
N TYR A 76 -7.16 -3.43 -5.01
CA TYR A 76 -5.93 -4.12 -5.34
C TYR A 76 -6.01 -5.63 -5.08
N VAL A 77 -6.47 -6.03 -3.89
CA VAL A 77 -6.59 -7.46 -3.53
C VAL A 77 -7.49 -8.20 -4.51
N ARG A 78 -8.62 -7.60 -4.90
CA ARG A 78 -9.53 -8.20 -5.88
C ARG A 78 -8.84 -8.36 -7.23
N ASP A 79 -8.22 -7.31 -7.74
CA ASP A 79 -7.54 -7.32 -9.03
C ASP A 79 -6.39 -8.33 -9.07
N PHE A 80 -5.61 -8.41 -8.00
CA PHE A 80 -4.53 -9.40 -7.83
C PHE A 80 -5.05 -10.84 -7.88
N LEU A 81 -6.12 -11.14 -7.15
CA LEU A 81 -6.71 -12.47 -7.10
C LEU A 81 -7.40 -12.90 -8.40
N GLU A 82 -7.86 -11.93 -9.20
CA GLU A 82 -8.49 -12.15 -10.50
C GLU A 82 -7.47 -12.34 -11.63
N ASN A 83 -6.32 -11.65 -11.58
CA ASN A 83 -5.38 -11.58 -12.70
C ASN A 83 -4.04 -12.31 -12.49
N GLU A 84 -3.62 -12.60 -11.25
CA GLU A 84 -2.29 -13.19 -10.95
C GLU A 84 -2.35 -14.59 -10.26
N LYS A 85 -3.27 -15.46 -10.68
CA LYS A 85 -3.26 -16.89 -10.30
C LYS A 85 -2.42 -17.76 -11.21
#